data_AF-A0A7R9SVH1-F1
#
_entry.id   AF-A0A7R9SVH1-F1
#
_cell.length_a   1.000
_cell.length_b   1.000
_cell.length_c   1.000
_cell.angle_alpha   90.00
_cell.angle_beta   90.00
_cell.angle_gamma   90.00
#
_symmetry.space_group_name_H-M   'P 1'
#
loop_
_entity.id
_entity.type
_entity.pdbx_description
1 polymer ?
#
loop_
_entity_poly.entity_id
_entity_poly.type
_entity_poly.pdbx_seq_one_letter_code
_entity_poly.pdbx_strand_id
1 'polypeptide(L)'
;ERACTFLAQQPRVLFLAPTLVTACRVVWMSIKRKLEERIQIKVSQMEAESLSKLAESEDAPLSIPTRAPFRYHSKPMSGMVALYFFLQICDSITMFGFEPFKSNSAKSSYHYFDKRLGMTRVHSFDLAIDVFKTIGTQFPLKLE
;
A
#
# COMPACT_ATOMS: atom_id res chain seq x y z
N GLU A 1 -8.00 -13.33 -27.42
CA GLU A 1 -9.11 -12.36 -27.20
C GLU A 1 -10.28 -13.07 -26.56
N ARG A 2 -10.54 -12.88 -25.26
CA ARG A 2 -11.79 -13.21 -24.53
C ARG A 2 -11.49 -13.17 -23.03
N ALA A 3 -11.85 -12.06 -22.38
CA ALA A 3 -12.26 -11.96 -20.97
C ALA A 3 -12.20 -10.49 -20.50
N CYS A 4 -13.09 -9.61 -20.97
CA CYS A 4 -13.40 -8.36 -20.25
C CYS A 4 -14.70 -7.67 -20.71
N THR A 5 -15.68 -8.44 -21.20
CA THR A 5 -17.00 -7.92 -21.59
C THR A 5 -18.01 -7.96 -20.44
N PHE A 6 -17.63 -7.47 -19.25
CA PHE A 6 -18.56 -7.40 -18.10
C PHE A 6 -18.97 -5.99 -17.67
N LEU A 7 -18.51 -4.94 -18.37
CA LEU A 7 -18.83 -3.54 -18.02
C LEU A 7 -19.60 -2.78 -19.11
N ALA A 8 -20.12 -3.46 -20.13
CA ALA A 8 -20.82 -2.84 -21.26
C ALA A 8 -22.34 -2.65 -21.04
N GLN A 9 -22.80 -2.44 -19.80
CA GLN A 9 -24.19 -2.06 -19.51
C GLN A 9 -24.20 -0.90 -18.52
N GLN A 10 -24.23 0.32 -19.08
CA GLN A 10 -24.40 1.63 -18.44
C GLN A 10 -23.60 1.80 -17.13
N PRO A 11 -22.44 2.51 -17.14
CA PRO A 11 -21.68 2.69 -15.92
C PRO A 11 -22.52 3.54 -14.95
N ARG A 12 -23.17 2.88 -13.98
CA ARG A 12 -23.66 3.57 -12.79
C ARG A 12 -22.42 4.10 -12.10
N VAL A 13 -22.09 5.36 -12.34
CA VAL A 13 -21.12 6.09 -11.54
C VAL A 13 -21.62 5.98 -10.10
N LEU A 14 -20.91 5.23 -9.27
CA LEU A 14 -21.25 5.04 -7.85
C LEU A 14 -20.80 6.27 -7.06
N PHE A 15 -21.19 7.46 -7.53
CA PHE A 15 -20.73 8.74 -7.02
C PHE A 15 -21.05 8.86 -5.53
N LEU A 16 -20.01 8.81 -4.70
CA LEU A 16 -20.08 8.88 -3.23
C LEU A 16 -21.07 7.88 -2.61
N ALA A 17 -21.45 6.83 -3.33
CA ALA A 17 -22.33 5.82 -2.79
C ALA A 17 -21.62 5.12 -1.61
N PRO A 18 -22.32 4.80 -0.51
CA PRO A 18 -21.74 4.04 0.59
C PRO A 18 -21.09 2.72 0.14
N THR A 19 -21.60 2.15 -0.95
CA THR A 19 -21.05 0.97 -1.63
C THR A 19 -19.66 1.23 -2.21
N LEU A 20 -19.39 2.40 -2.77
CA LEU A 20 -18.06 2.76 -3.28
C LEU A 20 -17.05 2.83 -2.12
N VAL A 21 -17.38 3.53 -1.03
CA VAL A 21 -16.50 3.64 0.14
C VAL A 21 -16.24 2.26 0.76
N THR A 22 -17.25 1.41 0.80
CA THR A 22 -17.12 0.02 1.28
C THR A 22 -16.21 -0.79 0.37
N ALA A 23 -16.41 -0.73 -0.96
CA ALA A 23 -15.57 -1.41 -1.93
C ALA A 23 -14.11 -0.94 -1.85
N CYS A 24 -13.88 0.38 -1.76
CA CYS A 24 -12.54 0.96 -1.56
C CYS A 24 -11.85 0.32 -0.34
N ARG A 25 -12.58 0.23 0.79
CA ARG A 25 -12.05 -0.36 2.02
C ARG A 25 -11.76 -1.85 1.87
N VAL A 26 -12.63 -2.60 1.19
CA VAL A 26 -12.42 -4.04 0.96
C VAL A 26 -11.16 -4.29 0.13
N VAL A 27 -10.97 -3.53 -0.96
CA VAL A 27 -9.77 -3.68 -1.79
C VAL A 27 -8.52 -3.25 -1.02
N TRP A 28 -8.57 -2.13 -0.30
CA TRP A 28 -7.48 -1.68 0.58
C TRP A 28 -7.05 -2.78 1.55
N MET A 29 -8.00 -3.35 2.31
CA MET A 29 -7.72 -4.39 3.28
C MET A 29 -7.20 -5.68 2.64
N SER A 30 -7.69 -6.02 1.44
CA SER A 30 -7.25 -7.21 0.71
C SER A 30 -5.81 -7.08 0.21
N ILE A 31 -5.43 -5.91 -0.32
CA ILE A 31 -4.05 -5.65 -0.75
C ILE A 31 -3.13 -5.57 0.48
N LYS A 32 -3.55 -4.85 1.54
CA LYS A 32 -2.83 -4.76 2.81
C LYS A 32 -2.47 -6.14 3.35
N ARG A 33 -3.45 -7.04 3.46
CA ARG A 33 -3.22 -8.40 3.98
C ARG A 33 -2.18 -9.16 3.15
N LYS A 34 -2.28 -9.11 1.82
CA LYS A 34 -1.32 -9.77 0.92
C LYS A 34 0.10 -9.20 1.06
N LEU A 35 0.23 -7.90 1.28
CA LEU A 35 1.53 -7.26 1.47
C LEU A 35 2.14 -7.60 2.82
N GLU A 36 1.34 -7.59 3.89
CA GLU A 36 1.77 -8.01 5.24
C GLU A 36 2.24 -9.47 5.24
N GLU A 37 1.49 -10.37 4.58
CA GLU A 37 1.89 -11.77 4.39
C GLU A 37 3.25 -11.90 3.68
N ARG A 38 3.47 -11.15 2.59
CA ARG A 38 4.74 -11.15 1.86
C ARG A 38 5.90 -10.64 2.71
N ILE A 39 5.68 -9.58 3.49
CA ILE A 39 6.71 -9.02 4.38
C ILE A 39 7.04 -10.03 5.46
N GLN A 40 6.04 -10.67 6.07
CA GLN A 40 6.25 -11.67 7.11
C GLN A 40 7.06 -12.86 6.58
N ILE A 41 6.75 -13.37 5.38
CA ILE A 41 7.52 -14.44 4.75
C ILE A 41 8.99 -14.04 4.55
N LYS A 42 9.23 -12.83 4.02
CA LYS A 42 10.61 -12.33 3.82
C LYS A 42 11.38 -12.19 5.12
N VAL A 43 10.73 -11.68 6.17
CA VAL A 43 11.34 -11.55 7.50
C VAL A 43 11.71 -12.93 8.04
N SER A 44 10.80 -13.90 7.98
CA SER A 44 11.07 -15.26 8.43
C SER A 44 12.19 -15.95 7.63
N GLN A 45 12.30 -15.69 6.32
CA GLN A 45 13.41 -16.18 5.49
C GLN A 45 14.75 -15.56 5.92
N MET A 46 14.80 -14.23 6.09
CA MET A 46 16.01 -13.53 6.54
C MET A 46 16.44 -13.94 7.95
N GLU A 47 15.48 -14.19 8.84
CA GLU A 47 15.75 -14.70 10.18
C GLU A 47 16.32 -16.12 10.13
N ALA A 48 15.75 -17.01 9.31
CA ALA A 48 16.27 -18.37 9.13
C ALA A 48 17.70 -18.36 8.55
N GLU A 49 18.00 -17.52 7.57
CA GLU A 49 19.36 -17.34 7.02
C GLU A 49 20.35 -16.75 8.02
N SER A 50 19.89 -15.87 8.90
CA SER A 50 20.74 -15.30 9.96
C SER A 50 21.04 -16.35 11.03
N LEU A 51 20.04 -17.15 11.40
CA LEU A 51 20.20 -18.24 12.36
C LEU A 51 21.08 -19.37 11.84
N SER A 52 21.00 -19.71 10.54
CA SER A 52 21.90 -20.71 9.97
C SER A 52 23.36 -20.26 10.05
N LYS A 53 23.64 -18.97 9.79
CA LYS A 53 24.99 -18.39 9.92
C LYS A 53 25.49 -18.32 11.35
N LEU A 54 24.59 -18.13 12.32
CA LEU A 54 24.91 -18.12 13.75
C LEU A 54 25.10 -19.53 14.31
N ALA A 55 24.40 -20.54 13.78
CA ALA A 55 24.58 -21.94 14.18
C ALA A 55 25.93 -22.52 13.71
N GLU A 56 26.56 -21.89 12.72
CA GLU A 56 27.93 -22.21 12.28
C GLU A 56 29.01 -21.60 13.20
N SER A 57 28.65 -20.77 14.18
CA SER A 57 29.57 -20.26 15.21
C SER A 57 29.28 -20.92 16.57
N GLU A 58 30.34 -21.31 17.29
CA GLU A 58 30.22 -22.09 18.55
C GLU A 58 29.60 -21.31 19.73
N ASP A 59 29.34 -20.01 19.58
CA ASP A 59 28.83 -19.11 20.63
C ASP A 59 27.36 -18.70 20.42
N ALA A 60 26.48 -19.63 20.03
CA ALA A 60 25.08 -19.32 19.74
C ALA A 60 24.26 -18.98 21.01
N PRO A 61 23.57 -17.81 21.06
CA PRO A 61 22.79 -17.42 22.24
C PRO A 61 21.50 -18.27 22.41
N LEU A 62 21.19 -18.61 23.66
CA LEU A 62 20.12 -19.57 24.06
C LEU A 62 18.67 -19.05 23.91
N SER A 63 18.45 -17.82 23.41
CA SER A 63 17.09 -17.28 23.25
C SER A 63 16.99 -16.28 22.10
N ILE A 64 16.18 -16.62 21.09
CA ILE A 64 15.86 -15.73 19.98
C ILE A 64 14.63 -14.90 20.38
N PRO A 65 14.71 -13.56 20.45
CA PRO A 65 13.55 -12.73 20.73
C PRO A 65 12.51 -12.90 19.62
N THR A 66 11.30 -13.31 19.97
CA THR A 66 10.18 -13.42 19.03
C THR A 66 9.72 -12.01 18.67
N ARG A 67 10.05 -11.54 17.46
CA ARG A 67 9.62 -10.22 17.00
C ARG A 67 8.13 -10.23 16.70
N ALA A 68 7.41 -9.21 17.15
CA ALA A 68 6.00 -9.04 16.82
C ALA A 68 5.83 -8.92 15.29
N PRO A 69 4.76 -9.50 14.70
CA PRO A 69 4.54 -9.47 13.26
C PRO A 69 4.35 -8.05 12.75
N PHE A 70 4.93 -7.75 11.59
CA PHE A 70 4.80 -6.44 10.95
C PHE A 70 3.33 -6.14 10.59
N ARG A 71 2.87 -4.92 10.87
CA ARG A 71 1.49 -4.51 10.55
C ARG A 71 1.42 -3.06 10.07
N TYR A 72 0.72 -2.86 8.96
CA TYR A 72 0.31 -1.55 8.46
C TYR A 72 -0.95 -1.02 9.18
N HIS A 73 -1.15 0.29 9.13
CA HIS A 73 -2.39 0.93 9.53
C HIS A 73 -3.55 0.54 8.60
N SER A 74 -4.70 0.22 9.18
CA SER A 74 -5.89 -0.26 8.45
C SER A 74 -6.72 0.85 7.79
N LYS A 75 -6.49 2.11 8.14
CA LYS A 75 -7.30 3.23 7.66
C LYS A 75 -6.80 3.72 6.28
N PRO A 76 -7.60 3.60 5.21
CA PRO A 76 -7.24 4.18 3.92
C PRO A 76 -7.18 5.72 4.02
N MET A 77 -6.26 6.33 3.27
CA MET A 77 -6.20 7.78 3.10
C MET A 77 -7.32 8.27 2.18
N SER A 78 -7.70 9.55 2.28
CA SER A 78 -8.71 10.16 1.40
C SER A 78 -8.35 10.05 -0.08
N GLY A 79 -7.06 10.10 -0.41
CA GLY A 79 -6.56 9.89 -1.78
C GLY A 79 -6.95 8.54 -2.40
N MET A 80 -7.16 7.50 -1.59
CA MET A 80 -7.64 6.20 -2.09
C MET A 80 -9.10 6.28 -2.56
N VAL A 81 -9.95 6.99 -1.84
CA VAL A 81 -11.35 7.20 -2.24
C VAL A 81 -11.42 8.04 -3.51
N ALA A 82 -10.58 9.08 -3.59
CA ALA A 82 -10.46 9.92 -4.78
C ALA A 82 -10.02 9.11 -6.01
N LEU A 83 -9.02 8.22 -5.86
CA LEU A 83 -8.59 7.33 -6.93
C LEU A 83 -9.74 6.48 -7.47
N TYR A 84 -10.53 5.86 -6.59
CA TYR A 84 -11.66 5.02 -7.00
C TYR A 84 -12.77 5.79 -7.69
N PHE A 85 -12.95 7.06 -7.31
CA PHE A 85 -13.82 7.96 -8.04
C PHE A 85 -13.28 8.19 -9.46
N PHE A 86 -12.01 8.58 -9.60
CA PHE A 86 -11.41 8.84 -10.92
C PHE A 86 -11.36 7.58 -11.81
N LEU A 87 -11.18 6.39 -11.26
CA LEU A 87 -11.22 5.12 -12.02
C LEU A 87 -12.58 4.86 -12.70
N GLN A 88 -13.66 5.52 -12.27
CA GLN A 88 -14.98 5.36 -12.87
C GLN A 88 -15.27 6.38 -13.97
N ILE A 89 -14.56 7.51 -13.98
CA ILE A 89 -14.91 8.66 -14.83
C ILE A 89 -13.78 9.13 -15.73
N CYS A 90 -12.56 8.63 -15.55
CA CYS A 90 -11.38 9.02 -16.32
C CYS A 90 -10.84 7.84 -17.12
N ASP A 91 -10.44 8.11 -18.36
CA ASP A 91 -9.77 7.11 -19.22
C ASP A 91 -8.34 6.81 -18.76
N SER A 92 -7.68 7.77 -18.09
CA SER A 92 -6.35 7.62 -17.50
C SER A 92 -6.17 8.53 -16.31
N ILE A 93 -5.30 8.14 -15.38
CA ILE A 93 -5.09 8.84 -14.11
C ILE A 93 -3.59 9.00 -13.87
N THR A 94 -3.18 10.23 -13.55
CA THR A 94 -1.82 10.52 -13.07
C THR A 94 -1.92 11.11 -11.68
N MET A 95 -1.24 10.49 -10.72
CA MET A 95 -1.23 10.88 -9.31
C MET A 95 0.08 11.57 -8.95
N PHE A 96 0.00 12.78 -8.40
CA PHE A 96 1.13 13.59 -7.93
C PHE A 96 1.12 13.74 -6.41
N GLY A 97 2.23 14.19 -5.84
CA GLY A 97 2.34 14.51 -4.40
C GLY A 97 2.73 13.34 -3.51
N PHE A 98 3.29 12.27 -4.10
CA PHE A 98 3.81 11.11 -3.38
C PHE A 98 5.32 11.13 -3.18
N GLU A 99 6.00 12.19 -3.66
CA GLU A 99 7.45 12.37 -3.59
C GLU A 99 8.04 12.23 -2.17
N PRO A 100 7.43 12.79 -1.10
CA PRO A 100 7.92 12.61 0.27
C PRO A 100 8.02 11.15 0.72
N PHE A 101 7.31 10.25 0.05
CA PHE A 101 7.22 8.84 0.38
C PHE A 101 7.99 7.94 -0.61
N LYS A 102 8.50 8.50 -1.72
CA LYS A 102 9.32 7.79 -2.73
C LYS A 102 10.81 7.82 -2.41
N SER A 103 11.27 8.86 -1.72
CA SER A 103 12.68 9.05 -1.36
C SER A 103 12.89 8.98 0.15
N ASN A 104 14.11 8.65 0.61
CA ASN A 104 14.55 8.79 2.01
C ASN A 104 14.63 10.28 2.45
N SER A 105 13.73 11.13 1.96
CA SER A 105 13.69 12.56 2.23
C SER A 105 13.00 12.80 3.58
N ALA A 106 13.70 12.45 4.66
CA ALA A 106 13.33 12.83 6.04
C ALA A 106 13.19 14.37 6.25
N LYS A 107 13.39 15.18 5.20
CA LYS A 107 13.36 16.64 5.19
C LYS A 107 12.27 17.24 4.29
N SER A 108 11.44 16.42 3.62
CA SER A 108 10.35 16.95 2.79
C SER A 108 9.16 17.39 3.67
N SER A 109 8.55 18.52 3.33
CA SER A 109 7.32 18.98 3.98
C SER A 109 6.19 17.97 3.76
N TYR A 110 5.35 17.77 4.78
CA TYR A 110 4.20 16.86 4.70
C TYR A 110 3.16 17.31 3.67
N HIS A 111 2.92 18.61 3.62
CA HIS A 111 2.10 19.24 2.59
C HIS A 111 2.94 20.21 1.78
N TYR A 112 2.58 20.41 0.52
CA TYR A 112 3.25 21.40 -0.34
C TYR A 112 2.93 22.86 0.08
N PHE A 113 1.82 23.07 0.79
CA PHE A 113 1.31 24.40 1.14
C PHE A 113 1.61 24.83 2.59
N ASP A 114 2.18 23.95 3.42
CA ASP A 114 2.50 24.29 4.80
C ASP A 114 3.91 23.82 5.21
N LYS A 115 4.30 24.20 6.44
CA LYS A 115 5.61 23.85 7.02
C LYS A 115 5.51 22.68 8.02
N ARG A 116 4.44 21.87 7.96
CA ARG A 116 4.31 20.72 8.87
C ARG A 116 5.27 19.63 8.43
N LEU A 117 6.00 19.07 9.39
CA LEU A 117 6.83 17.88 9.16
C LEU A 117 5.94 16.65 8.99
N GLY A 118 6.42 15.69 8.19
CA GLY A 118 5.73 14.45 7.85
C GLY A 118 5.17 13.72 9.07
N MET A 119 3.85 13.57 9.16
CA MET A 119 3.22 12.69 10.15
C MET A 119 2.84 11.36 9.51
N THR A 120 3.64 10.31 9.74
CA THR A 120 3.39 8.94 9.24
C THR A 120 2.66 8.05 10.24
N ARG A 121 2.23 8.60 11.40
CA ARG A 121 1.65 7.82 12.52
C ARG A 121 0.21 7.35 12.31
N VAL A 122 -0.51 7.89 11.34
CA VAL A 122 -1.97 7.67 11.18
C VAL A 122 -2.29 6.82 9.95
N HIS A 123 -1.48 6.94 8.91
CA HIS A 123 -1.63 6.21 7.65
C HIS A 123 -0.30 5.60 7.27
N SER A 124 -0.35 4.36 6.78
CA SER A 124 0.78 3.71 6.14
C SER A 124 0.92 4.26 4.72
N PHE A 125 1.74 5.31 4.57
CA PHE A 125 2.01 5.94 3.27
C PHE A 125 2.84 5.03 2.34
N ASP A 126 3.71 4.23 2.93
CA ASP A 126 4.37 3.09 2.31
C ASP A 126 3.35 2.11 1.71
N LEU A 127 2.35 1.69 2.50
CA LEU A 127 1.25 0.87 2.00
C LEU A 127 0.47 1.58 0.87
N ALA A 128 0.25 2.89 0.97
CA ALA A 128 -0.48 3.61 -0.06
C ALA A 128 0.23 3.56 -1.42
N ILE A 129 1.55 3.75 -1.47
CA ILE A 129 2.34 3.61 -2.71
C ILE A 129 2.19 2.20 -3.28
N ASP A 130 2.34 1.17 -2.46
CA ASP A 130 2.24 -0.22 -2.93
C ASP A 130 0.83 -0.56 -3.42
N VAL A 131 -0.21 -0.04 -2.75
CA VAL A 131 -1.60 -0.17 -3.18
C VAL A 131 -1.81 0.48 -4.54
N PHE A 132 -1.37 1.73 -4.72
CA PHE A 132 -1.56 2.44 -5.99
C PHE A 132 -0.77 1.82 -7.13
N LYS A 133 0.48 1.38 -6.89
CA LYS A 133 1.25 0.61 -7.87
C LYS A 133 0.54 -0.70 -8.25
N THR A 134 -0.01 -1.41 -7.27
CA THR A 134 -0.76 -2.65 -7.50
C THR A 134 -1.99 -2.39 -8.38
N ILE A 135 -2.74 -1.32 -8.10
CA ILE A 135 -3.88 -0.90 -8.93
C ILE A 135 -3.42 -0.52 -10.34
N GLY A 136 -2.31 0.20 -10.48
CA GLY A 136 -1.73 0.58 -11.77
C GLY A 136 -1.27 -0.58 -12.65
N THR A 137 -1.19 -1.81 -12.12
CA THR A 137 -0.96 -3.00 -12.96
C THR A 137 -2.21 -3.45 -13.72
N GLN A 138 -3.40 -3.01 -13.30
CA GLN A 138 -4.68 -3.40 -13.90
C GLN A 138 -5.42 -2.22 -14.56
N PHE A 139 -5.10 -0.99 -14.16
CA PHE A 139 -5.76 0.22 -14.62
C PHE A 139 -4.73 1.21 -15.18
N PRO A 140 -5.13 2.12 -16.09
CA PRO A 140 -4.26 3.16 -16.65
C PRO A 140 -3.95 4.26 -15.63
N LEU A 141 -3.22 3.90 -14.57
CA LEU A 141 -2.82 4.74 -13.45
C LEU A 141 -1.30 4.86 -13.39
N LYS A 142 -0.79 6.10 -13.32
CA LYS A 142 0.63 6.42 -13.12
C LYS A 142 0.85 7.22 -11.83
N LEU A 143 1.97 6.98 -11.17
CA LEU A 143 2.42 7.76 -10.02
C LEU A 143 3.66 8.57 -10.39
N GLU A 144 3.53 9.90 -10.41
CA GLU A 144 4.61 10.85 -10.64
C GLU A 144 5.23 11.35 -9.34
#